data_AF-A0A528BMI4-F1
#
_entry.id   AF-A0A528BMI4-F1
#
_cell.length_a   1.000
_cell.length_b   1.000
_cell.length_c   1.000
_cell.angle_alpha   90.00
_cell.angle_beta   90.00
_cell.angle_gamma   90.00
#
_symmetry.space_group_name_H-M   'P 1'
#
loop_
_entity.id
_entity.type
_entity.pdbx_description
1 polymer ?
#
loop_
_entity_poly.entity_id
_entity_poly.type
_entity_poly.pdbx_seq_one_letter_code
_entity_poly.pdbx_strand_id
1 'polypeptide(L)'
;MPLRDAVLLSWELRSYRAALEQNGPVFFDRGVPDTLGYLRLTGLPVPDHVRNAAERFRYASHVFIAPPWPEIFRQDCERRSRTHLSRA
;
A
#
# COMPACT_ATOMS: atom_id res chain seq x y z
N MET A 1 16.92 -7.12 0.46
CA MET A 1 16.46 -8.13 -0.52
C MET A 1 15.75 -7.39 -1.67
N PRO A 2 16.49 -6.87 -2.66
CA PRO A 2 16.06 -5.80 -3.58
C PRO A 2 15.18 -6.23 -4.78
N LEU A 3 14.67 -7.47 -4.80
CA LEU A 3 13.86 -7.98 -5.92
C LEU A 3 12.36 -8.05 -5.62
N ARG A 4 11.95 -8.00 -4.35
CA ARG A 4 10.54 -8.18 -3.98
C ARG A 4 9.73 -6.90 -4.20
N ASP A 5 10.30 -5.76 -3.86
CA ASP A 5 9.73 -4.43 -4.06
C ASP A 5 9.50 -4.12 -5.54
N ALA A 6 10.46 -4.44 -6.41
CA ALA A 6 10.29 -4.24 -7.86
C ALA A 6 9.15 -5.08 -8.43
N VAL A 7 9.01 -6.34 -7.99
CA VAL A 7 7.90 -7.21 -8.42
C VAL A 7 6.58 -6.68 -7.91
N LEU A 8 6.45 -6.37 -6.62
CA LEU A 8 5.23 -5.79 -6.04
C LEU A 8 4.83 -4.52 -6.78
N LEU A 9 5.75 -3.58 -6.93
CA LEU A 9 5.49 -2.33 -7.65
C LEU A 9 5.07 -2.57 -9.10
N SER A 10 5.67 -3.53 -9.80
CA SER A 10 5.30 -3.83 -11.19
C SER A 10 3.86 -4.32 -11.33
N TRP A 11 3.37 -5.10 -10.37
CA TRP A 11 1.96 -5.52 -10.31
C TRP A 11 1.04 -4.32 -10.08
N GLU A 12 1.37 -3.45 -9.13
CA GLU A 12 0.58 -2.25 -8.86
C GLU A 12 0.52 -1.30 -10.08
N LEU A 13 1.63 -1.12 -10.79
CA LEU A 13 1.67 -0.29 -12.00
C LEU A 13 0.88 -0.91 -13.16
N ARG A 14 0.83 -2.24 -13.27
CA ARG A 14 -0.03 -2.93 -14.23
C ARG A 14 -1.50 -2.65 -13.92
N SER A 15 -1.92 -2.86 -12.67
CA SER A 15 -3.30 -2.62 -12.23
C SER A 15 -3.70 -1.16 -12.41
N TYR A 16 -2.81 -0.21 -12.08
CA TYR A 16 -3.05 1.22 -12.29
C TYR A 16 -3.32 1.54 -13.76
N ARG A 17 -2.50 1.00 -14.69
CA ARG A 17 -2.70 1.22 -16.13
C ARG A 17 -4.00 0.62 -16.64
N ALA A 18 -4.34 -0.60 -16.21
CA ALA A 18 -5.60 -1.23 -16.59
C ALA A 18 -6.82 -0.45 -16.10
N ALA A 19 -6.72 0.23 -14.95
CA ALA A 19 -7.78 1.07 -14.42
C ALA A 19 -7.99 2.36 -15.22
N LEU A 20 -6.95 2.91 -15.86
CA LEU A 20 -7.09 4.09 -16.73
C LEU A 20 -7.94 3.82 -17.98
N GLU A 21 -8.11 2.56 -18.35
CA GLU A 21 -8.92 2.13 -19.48
C GLU A 21 -10.39 1.86 -19.10
N GLN A 22 -10.73 1.92 -17.81
CA GLN A 22 -12.10 1.70 -17.33
C GLN A 22 -12.88 3.01 -17.27
N ASN A 23 -14.18 2.91 -17.57
CA ASN A 23 -15.10 4.03 -17.36
C ASN A 23 -15.63 4.04 -15.94
N GLY A 24 -15.50 5.18 -15.26
CA GLY A 24 -16.00 5.39 -13.89
C GLY A 24 -15.00 5.06 -12.79
N PRO A 25 -15.42 5.10 -11.52
CA PRO A 25 -14.54 4.86 -10.38
C PRO A 25 -14.04 3.42 -10.31
N VAL A 26 -12.73 3.24 -10.09
CA VAL A 26 -12.09 1.94 -9.87
C VAL A 26 -11.59 1.86 -8.43
N PHE A 27 -11.95 0.78 -7.75
CA PHE A 27 -11.47 0.47 -6.40
C PHE A 27 -10.36 -0.55 -6.47
N PHE A 28 -9.34 -0.37 -5.63
CA PHE A 28 -8.20 -1.26 -5.55
C PHE A 28 -8.11 -1.86 -4.15
N ASP A 29 -7.80 -3.14 -4.08
CA ASP A 29 -7.29 -3.78 -2.87
C ASP A 29 -5.76 -3.72 -2.92
N ARG A 30 -5.18 -2.75 -2.20
CA ARG A 30 -3.76 -2.28 -2.28
C ARG A 30 -3.43 -1.45 -3.53
N GLY A 31 -2.22 -0.93 -3.60
CA GLY A 31 -1.82 0.02 -4.64
C GLY A 31 -0.36 0.41 -4.57
N VAL A 32 0.08 1.30 -5.46
CA VAL A 32 1.46 1.80 -5.50
C VAL A 32 1.95 2.31 -4.11
N PRO A 33 1.15 3.03 -3.31
CA PRO A 33 1.54 3.44 -1.96
C PRO A 33 1.76 2.28 -0.97
N ASP A 34 1.15 1.10 -1.19
CA ASP A 34 1.30 -0.07 -0.31
C ASP A 34 2.75 -0.57 -0.28
N THR A 35 3.42 -0.61 -1.43
CA THR A 35 4.84 -1.02 -1.50
C THR A 35 5.72 -0.06 -0.70
N LEU A 36 5.49 1.26 -0.82
CA LEU A 36 6.18 2.28 -0.04
C LEU A 36 5.91 2.13 1.47
N GLY A 37 4.63 1.93 1.83
CA GLY A 37 4.20 1.74 3.22
C GLY A 37 4.81 0.49 3.85
N TYR A 38 4.83 -0.62 3.12
CA TYR A 38 5.42 -1.88 3.54
C TYR A 38 6.92 -1.75 3.84
N LEU A 39 7.69 -1.13 2.93
CA LEU A 39 9.13 -0.92 3.14
C LEU A 39 9.39 -0.06 4.39
N ARG A 40 8.61 1.02 4.57
CA ARG A 40 8.69 1.86 5.77
C ARG A 40 8.34 1.10 7.05
N LEU A 41 7.24 0.36 7.05
CA LEU A 41 6.76 -0.40 8.20
C LEU A 41 7.75 -1.50 8.61
N THR A 42 8.43 -2.11 7.65
CA THR A 42 9.41 -3.18 7.89
C THR A 42 10.83 -2.66 8.15
N GLY A 43 11.04 -1.34 8.14
CA GLY A 43 12.36 -0.73 8.33
C GLY A 43 13.35 -1.00 7.18
N LEU A 44 12.85 -1.39 6.00
CA LEU A 44 13.66 -1.60 4.82
C LEU A 44 13.93 -0.26 4.11
N PRO A 45 15.10 -0.09 3.47
CA PRO A 45 15.37 1.07 2.64
C PRO A 45 14.32 1.22 1.54
N VAL A 46 13.90 2.46 1.29
CA VAL A 46 12.99 2.81 0.18
C VAL A 46 13.83 3.25 -1.02
N PRO A 47 13.88 2.48 -2.11
CA PRO A 47 14.58 2.91 -3.32
C PRO A 47 13.88 4.09 -4.00
N ASP A 48 14.65 4.90 -4.72
CA ASP A 48 14.12 6.07 -5.42
C ASP A 48 13.03 5.72 -6.44
N HIS A 49 13.14 4.57 -7.11
CA HIS A 49 12.13 4.14 -8.06
C HIS A 49 10.75 3.90 -7.41
N VAL A 50 10.71 3.44 -6.15
CA VAL A 50 9.46 3.27 -5.39
C VAL A 50 8.89 4.63 -4.98
N ARG A 51 9.74 5.53 -4.49
CA ARG A 51 9.34 6.90 -4.13
C ARG A 51 8.77 7.65 -5.33
N ASN A 52 9.51 7.66 -6.43
CA ASN A 52 9.12 8.33 -7.67
C ASN A 52 7.81 7.76 -8.23
N ALA A 53 7.60 6.44 -8.11
CA ALA A 53 6.34 5.84 -8.52
C ALA A 53 5.17 6.29 -7.63
N ALA A 54 5.34 6.33 -6.31
CA ALA A 54 4.28 6.81 -5.40
C ALA A 54 3.93 8.29 -5.61
N GLU A 55 4.89 9.12 -6.04
CA GLU A 55 4.68 10.52 -6.37
C GLU A 55 3.99 10.70 -7.74
N ARG A 56 4.31 9.85 -8.71
CA ARG A 56 3.80 9.96 -10.09
C ARG A 56 2.43 9.30 -10.30
N PHE A 57 2.21 8.12 -9.73
CA PHE A 57 0.99 7.32 -9.94
C PHE A 57 0.01 7.55 -8.80
N ARG A 58 -0.58 8.75 -8.80
CA ARG A 58 -1.48 9.21 -7.74
C ARG A 58 -2.90 8.66 -7.94
N TYR A 59 -3.51 8.33 -6.81
CA TYR A 59 -4.92 7.96 -6.70
C TYR A 59 -5.76 9.22 -6.45
N ALA A 60 -7.06 9.05 -6.22
CA ALA A 60 -7.96 10.16 -5.88
C ALA A 60 -7.37 11.03 -4.75
N SER A 61 -7.43 12.36 -4.92
CA SER A 61 -6.93 13.33 -3.94
C SER A 61 -7.79 13.37 -2.68
N HIS A 62 -9.08 13.06 -2.81
CA HIS A 62 -9.99 12.91 -1.69
C HIS A 62 -9.96 11.46 -1.21
N VAL A 63 -9.51 11.26 0.03
CA VAL A 63 -9.39 9.94 0.64
C VAL A 63 -10.18 9.88 1.94
N PHE A 64 -10.71 8.70 2.25
CA PHE A 64 -11.33 8.41 3.54
C PHE A 64 -10.35 7.58 4.37
N ILE A 65 -10.05 8.02 5.58
CA ILE A 65 -9.22 7.28 6.53
C ILE A 65 -10.15 6.82 7.64
N ALA A 66 -10.37 5.51 7.71
CA ALA A 66 -11.09 4.93 8.84
C ALA A 66 -10.18 4.95 10.09
N PRO A 67 -10.69 5.33 11.27
CA PRO A 67 -9.95 5.17 12.51
C PRO A 67 -9.69 3.66 12.76
N PRO A 68 -8.73 3.33 13.63
CA PRO A 68 -8.59 1.95 14.12
C PRO A 68 -9.95 1.40 14.58
N TRP A 69 -10.21 0.12 14.30
CA TRP A 69 -11.46 -0.56 14.67
C TRP A 69 -11.18 -1.66 15.70
N PRO A 70 -11.16 -1.33 17.02
CA PRO A 70 -10.72 -2.25 18.07
C PRO A 70 -11.56 -3.53 18.16
N GLU A 71 -12.86 -3.45 17.88
CA GLU A 71 -13.81 -4.56 18.03
C GLU A 71 -13.50 -5.73 17.09
N ILE A 72 -12.90 -5.44 15.92
CA ILE A 72 -12.47 -6.46 14.95
C ILE A 72 -10.96 -6.74 14.99
N PHE A 73 -10.21 -5.99 15.81
CA PHE A 73 -8.78 -6.21 15.98
C PHE A 73 -8.56 -7.34 16.98
N ARG A 74 -8.27 -8.53 16.46
CA ARG A 74 -7.84 -9.68 17.28
C ARG A 74 -6.56 -10.25 16.71
N GLN A 75 -5.67 -10.62 17.62
CA GLN A 75 -4.48 -11.36 17.24
C GLN A 75 -4.89 -12.83 17.09
N ASP A 76 -5.08 -13.24 15.84
CA ASP A 76 -5.35 -14.62 15.46
C ASP A 76 -4.13 -15.23 14.76
N CYS A 77 -4.20 -16.51 14.45
CA CYS A 77 -3.15 -17.24 13.74
C CYS A 77 -3.03 -16.87 12.25
N GLU A 78 -4.00 -16.16 11.69
CA GLU A 78 -4.01 -15.71 10.30
C GLU A 78 -3.24 -14.38 10.14
N ARG A 79 -3.30 -13.48 11.14
CA ARG A 79 -2.67 -12.16 11.14
C ARG A 79 -1.30 -12.18 11.81
N ARG A 80 -0.25 -12.31 10.98
CA ARG A 80 1.15 -12.41 11.44
C ARG A 80 1.85 -11.07 11.72
N SER A 81 1.16 -9.94 11.66
CA SER A 81 1.73 -8.61 11.94
C SER A 81 1.51 -8.21 13.41
N ARG A 82 2.60 -8.08 14.18
CA ARG A 82 2.56 -7.55 15.55
C ARG A 82 2.58 -6.02 15.48
N THR A 83 1.42 -5.39 15.44
CA THR A 83 1.34 -3.91 15.47
C THR A 83 1.75 -3.41 16.86
N HIS A 84 2.87 -2.68 16.95
CA HIS A 84 3.09 -1.79 18.10
C HIS A 84 2.09 -0.65 17.98
N LEU A 85 1.09 -0.60 18.87
CA LEU A 85 0.24 0.56 19.06
C LEU A 85 1.14 1.74 19.53
N SER A 86 1.72 2.50 18.60
CA SER A 86 2.24 3.82 18.94
C SER A 86 1.03 4.73 19.12
N ARG A 87 0.62 4.86 20.38
CA ARG A 87 -0.11 5.93 21.07
C ARG A 87 -0.86 6.95 20.21
N ALA A 88 -2.14 7.08 20.56
CA ALA A 88 -3.05 8.18 20.28
C ALA A 88 -2.42 9.57 20.39
#